data_AF-A0A438F415-F1
#
_entry.id   AF-A0A438F415-F1
#
_cell.length_a   1.000
_cell.length_b   1.000
_cell.length_c   1.000
_cell.angle_alpha   90.00
_cell.angle_beta   90.00
_cell.angle_gamma   90.00
#
_symmetry.space_group_name_H-M   'P 1'
#
loop_
_entity.id
_entity.type
_entity.pdbx_description
1 polymer ?
#
loop_
_entity_poly.entity_id
_entity_poly.type
_entity_poly.pdbx_seq_one_letter_code
_entity_poly.pdbx_strand_id
1 'polypeptide(L)'
;MFLLEYISNDLLGFLISQYDFILPAAVMVGLTLIAFMLSLFAFGSSPKIFLVDFACYKPPNSLACSKEMVIERLRLHGNFSDESLEFMKKLMKASGLGEATYLSEGLLKEPLDTSTKAARKRRRWWCSELWMSYWARLGYKLSENVLSYNLSGMGCSAGLLSIGLAKTFSR
;
A
#
# COMPACT_ATOMS: atom_id res chain seq x y z
N MET A 1 58.05 41.26 42.27
CA MET A 1 57.89 41.38 40.80
C MET A 1 58.02 40.01 40.13
N PHE A 2 59.15 39.29 40.31
CA PHE A 2 59.38 37.97 39.69
C PHE A 2 58.36 36.85 39.99
N LEU A 3 57.82 36.76 41.21
CA LEU A 3 56.82 35.72 41.56
C LEU A 3 55.45 35.95 40.89
N LEU A 4 55.05 37.21 40.66
CA LEU A 4 53.79 37.52 39.98
C LEU A 4 53.88 37.28 38.47
N GLU A 5 55.03 37.59 37.84
CA GLU A 5 55.29 37.24 36.43
C GLU A 5 55.41 35.73 36.23
N TYR A 6 56.03 35.00 37.15
CA TYR A 6 56.13 33.53 37.08
C TYR A 6 54.76 32.86 37.20
N ILE A 7 53.94 33.26 38.17
CA ILE A 7 52.56 32.76 38.32
C ILE A 7 51.69 33.14 37.12
N SER A 8 51.86 34.36 36.57
CA SER A 8 51.15 34.79 35.37
C SER A 8 51.54 33.96 34.14
N ASN A 9 52.82 33.63 33.97
CA ASN A 9 53.30 32.85 32.82
C ASN A 9 52.93 31.35 32.94
N ASP A 10 53.00 30.76 34.13
CA ASP A 10 52.55 29.37 34.36
C ASP A 10 51.05 29.22 34.17
N LEU A 11 50.25 30.20 34.64
CA LEU A 11 48.80 30.20 34.43
C LEU A 11 48.44 30.40 32.95
N LEU A 12 49.17 31.26 32.25
CA LEU A 12 48.97 31.48 30.81
C LEU A 12 49.35 30.24 30.00
N GLY A 13 50.46 29.57 30.35
CA GLY A 13 50.86 28.30 29.72
C GLY A 13 49.86 27.17 29.96
N PHE A 14 49.29 27.09 31.16
CA PHE A 14 48.21 26.14 31.48
C PHE A 14 46.94 26.45 30.67
N LEU A 15 46.53 27.71 30.57
CA LEU A 15 45.37 28.13 29.78
C LEU A 15 45.56 27.89 28.28
N ILE A 16 46.75 28.14 27.73
CA ILE A 16 47.07 27.87 26.31
C ILE A 16 47.05 26.37 26.03
N SER A 17 47.66 25.55 26.89
CA SER A 17 47.66 24.09 26.76
C SER A 17 46.25 23.49 26.85
N GLN A 18 45.41 24.05 27.73
CA GLN A 18 44.01 23.65 27.84
C GLN A 18 43.22 24.03 26.57
N TYR A 19 43.49 25.21 26.00
CA TYR A 19 42.84 25.69 24.77
C TYR A 19 43.28 24.90 23.53
N ASP A 20 44.56 24.57 23.40
CA ASP A 20 45.14 23.80 22.30
C ASP A 20 44.56 22.38 22.20
N PHE A 21 44.12 21.79 23.32
CA PHE A 21 43.46 20.48 23.32
C PHE A 21 41.92 20.59 23.15
N ILE A 22 41.29 21.59 23.77
CA ILE A 22 39.83 21.78 23.73
C ILE A 22 39.37 22.20 22.34
N LEU A 23 40.10 23.08 21.66
CA LEU A 23 39.72 23.59 20.34
C LEU A 23 39.62 22.49 19.26
N PRO A 24 40.62 21.62 19.05
CA PRO A 24 40.51 20.54 18.07
C PRO A 24 39.47 19.48 18.48
N ALA A 25 39.35 19.16 19.76
CA ALA A 25 38.31 18.23 20.24
C ALA A 25 36.90 18.78 19.95
N ALA A 26 36.66 20.06 20.19
CA ALA A 26 35.41 20.73 19.87
C ALA A 26 35.14 20.76 18.36
N VAL A 27 36.16 21.01 17.53
CA VAL A 27 36.05 20.96 16.06
C VAL A 27 35.69 19.55 15.59
N MET A 28 36.34 18.51 16.13
CA MET A 28 36.04 17.12 15.77
C MET A 28 34.62 16.73 16.15
N VAL A 29 34.15 17.11 17.34
CA VAL A 29 32.75 16.89 17.75
C VAL A 29 31.78 17.66 16.86
N GLY A 30 32.10 18.89 16.49
CA GLY A 30 31.31 19.68 15.54
C GLY A 30 31.20 18.99 14.18
N LEU A 31 32.31 18.50 13.63
CA LEU A 31 32.36 17.81 12.35
C LEU A 31 31.57 16.49 12.38
N THR A 32 31.66 15.71 13.45
CA THR A 32 30.88 14.47 13.57
C THR A 32 29.38 14.74 13.70
N LEU A 33 28.97 15.76 14.46
CA LEU A 33 27.57 16.17 14.56
C LEU A 33 27.03 16.67 13.21
N ILE A 34 27.81 17.46 12.47
CA ILE A 34 27.44 17.92 11.12
C ILE A 34 27.31 16.73 10.17
N ALA A 35 28.28 15.82 10.14
CA ALA A 35 28.23 14.62 9.30
C ALA A 35 27.02 13.74 9.64
N PHE A 36 26.71 13.59 10.93
CA PHE A 36 25.53 12.86 11.39
C PHE A 36 24.23 13.52 10.91
N MET A 37 24.09 14.85 11.07
CA MET A 37 22.91 15.59 10.59
C MET A 37 22.75 15.51 9.07
N LEU A 38 23.85 15.60 8.31
CA LEU A 38 23.85 15.43 6.86
C LEU A 38 23.42 14.02 6.45
N SER A 39 23.86 12.99 7.18
CA SER A 39 23.43 11.61 6.94
C SER A 39 21.92 11.46 7.20
N LEU A 40 21.40 11.96 8.31
CA LEU A 40 19.96 11.90 8.61
C LEU A 40 19.12 12.63 7.56
N PHE A 41 19.61 13.77 7.05
CA PHE A 41 18.93 14.51 5.99
C PHE A 41 18.94 13.76 4.65
N ALA A 42 20.07 13.16 4.28
CA ALA A 42 20.21 12.37 3.06
C ALA A 42 19.39 11.06 3.09
N PHE A 43 19.33 10.39 4.25
CA PHE A 43 18.56 9.16 4.44
C PHE A 43 17.07 9.42 4.78
N GLY A 44 16.72 10.63 5.21
CA GLY A 44 15.37 10.99 5.65
C GLY A 44 14.39 11.28 4.51
N SER A 45 14.88 11.61 3.31
CA SER A 45 14.01 11.91 2.17
C SER A 45 13.66 10.64 1.41
N SER A 46 12.51 10.04 1.72
CA SER A 46 11.93 9.03 0.83
C SER A 46 11.50 9.69 -0.47
N PRO A 47 11.84 9.14 -1.66
CA PRO A 47 11.40 9.71 -2.92
C PRO A 47 9.88 9.82 -2.94
N LYS A 48 9.37 10.93 -3.46
CA LYS A 48 7.93 11.14 -3.63
C LYS A 48 7.47 10.30 -4.82
N ILE A 49 6.53 9.40 -4.57
CA ILE A 49 5.95 8.53 -5.60
C ILE A 49 4.50 8.96 -5.78
N PHE A 50 4.10 9.15 -7.04
CA PHE A 50 2.78 9.65 -7.40
C PHE A 50 2.05 8.60 -8.25
N LEU A 51 0.78 8.40 -7.94
CA LEU A 51 -0.12 7.66 -8.82
C LEU A 51 -0.52 8.57 -9.97
N VAL A 52 -0.05 8.26 -11.19
CA VAL A 52 -0.32 9.07 -12.37
C VAL A 52 -1.66 8.69 -13.01
N ASP A 53 -1.99 7.40 -13.02
CA ASP A 53 -3.19 6.88 -13.66
C ASP A 53 -3.68 5.59 -12.96
N PHE A 54 -4.98 5.31 -13.06
CA PHE A 54 -5.57 4.04 -12.63
C PHE A 54 -6.72 3.63 -13.55
N ALA A 55 -6.86 2.32 -13.77
CA ALA A 55 -7.95 1.76 -14.54
C ALA A 55 -8.72 0.71 -13.73
N CYS A 56 -10.05 0.72 -13.86
CA CYS A 56 -10.94 -0.26 -13.25
C CYS A 56 -11.75 -0.97 -14.34
N TYR A 57 -11.93 -2.28 -14.20
CA TYR A 57 -12.86 -3.03 -15.04
C TYR A 57 -14.30 -2.82 -14.56
N LYS A 58 -15.17 -2.37 -15.45
CA LYS A 58 -16.63 -2.33 -15.23
C LYS A 58 -17.26 -3.57 -15.85
N PRO A 59 -17.92 -4.44 -15.05
CA PRO A 59 -18.60 -5.61 -15.59
C PRO A 59 -19.77 -5.24 -16.52
N PRO A 60 -20.18 -6.13 -17.44
CA PRO A 60 -21.35 -5.91 -18.28
C PRO A 60 -22.63 -5.79 -17.43
N ASN A 61 -23.62 -5.05 -17.93
CA ASN A 61 -24.88 -4.79 -17.23
C ASN A 61 -25.71 -6.05 -16.96
N SER A 62 -25.45 -7.16 -17.67
CA SER A 62 -26.04 -8.46 -17.35
C SER A 62 -25.67 -9.00 -15.96
N LEU A 63 -24.60 -8.45 -15.36
CA LEU A 63 -24.16 -8.80 -14.01
C LEU A 63 -24.62 -7.80 -12.95
N ALA A 64 -25.31 -6.72 -13.34
CA ALA A 64 -25.85 -5.76 -12.39
C ALA A 64 -27.11 -6.33 -11.71
N CYS A 65 -27.26 -6.06 -10.42
CA CYS A 65 -28.42 -6.47 -9.65
C CYS A 65 -28.89 -5.41 -8.65
N SER A 66 -30.21 -5.36 -8.44
CA SER A 66 -30.82 -4.63 -7.34
C SER A 66 -30.80 -5.44 -6.05
N LYS A 67 -30.96 -4.76 -4.91
CA LYS A 67 -31.01 -5.43 -3.60
C LYS A 67 -32.19 -6.40 -3.52
N GLU A 68 -33.33 -6.02 -4.10
CA GLU A 68 -34.54 -6.83 -4.12
C GLU A 68 -34.34 -8.14 -4.88
N MET A 69 -33.70 -8.09 -6.05
CA MET A 69 -33.42 -9.28 -6.84
C MET A 69 -32.52 -10.27 -6.09
N VAL A 70 -31.56 -9.76 -5.32
CA VAL A 70 -30.69 -10.60 -4.49
C VAL A 70 -31.48 -11.27 -3.37
N ILE A 71 -32.31 -10.52 -2.64
CA ILE A 71 -33.14 -11.08 -1.56
C ILE A 71 -34.11 -12.14 -2.09
N GLU A 72 -34.74 -11.88 -3.23
CA GLU A 72 -35.68 -12.81 -3.84
C GLU A 72 -35.00 -14.11 -4.29
N ARG A 73 -33.83 -14.01 -4.91
CA ARG A 73 -33.03 -15.17 -5.27
C ARG A 73 -32.60 -15.99 -4.05
N LEU A 74 -32.22 -15.33 -2.95
CA LEU A 74 -31.85 -16.02 -1.71
C LEU A 74 -33.04 -16.75 -1.08
N ARG A 75 -34.26 -16.20 -1.18
CA ARG A 75 -35.50 -16.89 -0.78
C ARG A 75 -35.74 -18.16 -1.58
N LEU A 76 -35.65 -18.08 -2.90
CA LEU A 76 -35.89 -19.22 -3.80
C LEU A 76 -34.92 -20.39 -3.55
N HIS A 77 -33.70 -20.09 -3.09
CA HIS A 77 -32.72 -21.11 -2.76
C HIS A 77 -32.98 -21.86 -1.45
N GLY A 78 -33.94 -21.43 -0.62
CA GLY A 78 -34.41 -22.16 0.57
C GLY A 78 -33.42 -22.33 1.72
N ASN A 79 -32.19 -21.80 1.60
CA ASN A 79 -31.12 -21.97 2.57
C ASN A 79 -31.12 -20.93 3.70
N PHE A 80 -32.07 -19.99 3.69
CA PHE A 80 -32.12 -18.89 4.64
C PHE A 80 -33.52 -18.77 5.24
N SER A 81 -33.61 -18.58 6.56
CA SER A 81 -34.87 -18.24 7.21
C SER A 81 -35.34 -16.85 6.83
N ASP A 82 -36.65 -16.60 6.90
CA ASP A 82 -37.23 -15.28 6.64
C ASP A 82 -36.63 -14.19 7.55
N GLU A 83 -36.29 -14.54 8.80
CA GLU A 83 -35.63 -13.66 9.75
C GLU A 83 -34.22 -13.26 9.28
N SER A 84 -33.45 -14.22 8.77
CA SER A 84 -32.10 -13.98 8.22
C SER A 84 -32.17 -13.10 6.98
N LEU A 85 -33.18 -13.30 6.14
CA LEU A 85 -33.41 -12.52 4.92
C LEU A 85 -33.78 -11.08 5.25
N GLU A 86 -34.65 -10.87 6.24
CA GLU A 86 -35.03 -9.52 6.67
C GLU A 86 -33.85 -8.78 7.32
N PHE A 87 -33.02 -9.48 8.08
CA PHE A 87 -31.76 -8.93 8.60
C PHE A 87 -30.79 -8.55 7.47
N MET A 88 -30.55 -9.45 6.50
CA MET A 88 -29.71 -9.17 5.33
C MET A 88 -30.23 -7.99 4.52
N LYS A 89 -31.54 -7.87 4.32
CA LYS A 89 -32.17 -6.74 3.63
C LYS A 89 -31.89 -5.41 4.34
N LYS A 90 -31.97 -5.38 5.67
CA LYS A 90 -31.62 -4.18 6.46
C LYS A 90 -30.14 -3.84 6.31
N LEU A 91 -29.25 -4.82 6.37
CA LEU A 91 -27.81 -4.61 6.13
C LEU A 91 -27.52 -4.06 4.74
N MET A 92 -28.13 -4.64 3.69
CA MET A 92 -27.95 -4.16 2.32
C MET A 92 -28.43 -2.71 2.15
N LYS A 93 -29.54 -2.32 2.79
CA LYS A 93 -30.01 -0.93 2.78
C LYS A 93 -29.05 0.04 3.48
N ALA A 94 -28.38 -0.41 4.54
CA ALA A 94 -27.42 0.39 5.30
C ALA A 94 -25.98 0.37 4.71
N SER A 95 -25.69 -0.52 3.75
CA SER A 95 -24.33 -0.75 3.23
C SER A 95 -23.78 0.35 2.30
N GLY A 96 -24.61 1.32 1.90
CA GLY A 96 -24.23 2.34 0.91
C GLY A 96 -24.11 1.81 -0.53
N LEU A 97 -24.46 0.55 -0.80
CA LEU A 97 -24.48 -0.02 -2.15
C LEU A 97 -25.68 0.51 -2.96
N GLY A 98 -25.44 0.81 -4.25
CA GLY A 98 -26.48 1.25 -5.18
C GLY A 98 -27.30 0.09 -5.76
N GLU A 99 -28.41 0.41 -6.43
CA GLU A 99 -29.32 -0.57 -7.06
C GLU A 99 -28.79 -1.21 -8.36
N ALA A 100 -27.59 -0.82 -8.79
CA ALA A 100 -26.89 -1.37 -9.94
C ALA A 100 -25.52 -1.94 -9.53
N THR A 101 -25.48 -2.65 -8.40
CA THR A 101 -24.25 -3.30 -7.93
C THR A 101 -24.03 -4.60 -8.70
N TYR A 102 -22.78 -4.92 -9.04
CA TYR A 102 -22.48 -6.12 -9.82
C TYR A 102 -22.26 -7.33 -8.91
N LEU A 103 -22.86 -8.46 -9.25
CA LEU A 103 -22.58 -9.75 -8.65
C LEU A 103 -21.90 -10.69 -9.64
N SER A 104 -21.25 -11.72 -9.12
CA SER A 104 -20.62 -12.71 -9.98
C SER A 104 -21.63 -13.58 -10.72
N GLU A 105 -21.28 -14.05 -11.91
CA GLU A 105 -22.08 -14.99 -12.71
C GLU A 105 -22.59 -16.20 -11.91
N GLY A 106 -21.77 -16.78 -11.03
CA GLY A 106 -22.20 -17.91 -10.20
C GLY A 106 -23.31 -17.57 -9.21
N LEU A 107 -23.33 -16.31 -8.72
CA LEU A 107 -24.40 -15.78 -7.88
C LEU A 107 -25.67 -15.47 -8.69
N LEU A 108 -25.52 -15.18 -9.98
CA LEU A 108 -26.60 -14.82 -10.89
C LEU A 108 -27.13 -15.99 -11.74
N LYS A 109 -26.53 -17.18 -11.65
CA LYS A 109 -26.98 -18.40 -12.31
C LYS A 109 -28.13 -19.07 -11.54
N GLU A 110 -29.04 -19.71 -12.27
CA GLU A 110 -30.04 -20.62 -11.71
C GLU A 110 -29.75 -22.05 -12.21
N PRO A 111 -29.54 -23.03 -11.32
CA PRO A 111 -29.34 -22.88 -9.87
C PRO A 111 -28.03 -22.15 -9.55
N LEU A 112 -28.00 -21.48 -8.39
CA LEU A 112 -26.82 -20.83 -7.82
C LEU A 112 -25.59 -21.75 -7.83
N ASP A 113 -24.46 -21.25 -8.33
CA ASP A 113 -23.19 -21.98 -8.37
C ASP A 113 -22.14 -21.30 -7.49
N THR A 114 -22.13 -21.68 -6.21
CA THR A 114 -21.12 -21.31 -5.21
C THR A 114 -19.98 -22.32 -5.11
N SER A 115 -19.89 -23.27 -6.05
CA SER A 115 -18.87 -24.33 -5.97
C SER A 115 -17.45 -23.78 -6.05
N THR A 116 -16.52 -24.45 -5.37
CA THR A 116 -15.09 -24.12 -5.49
C THR A 116 -14.61 -24.25 -6.94
N LYS A 117 -15.23 -25.11 -7.75
CA LYS A 117 -14.94 -25.26 -9.18
C LYS A 117 -15.29 -23.97 -9.94
N ALA A 118 -16.46 -23.39 -9.71
CA ALA A 118 -16.87 -22.13 -10.32
C ALA A 118 -16.00 -20.96 -9.86
N ALA A 119 -15.68 -20.89 -8.57
CA ALA A 119 -14.76 -19.89 -8.03
C ALA A 119 -13.36 -19.99 -8.65
N ARG A 120 -12.82 -21.20 -8.81
CA ARG A 120 -11.54 -21.45 -9.49
C ARG A 120 -11.59 -21.10 -10.98
N LYS A 121 -12.70 -21.39 -11.66
CA LYS A 121 -12.90 -21.01 -13.07
C LYS A 121 -12.86 -19.49 -13.21
N ARG A 122 -13.63 -18.75 -12.41
CA ARG A 122 -13.59 -17.27 -12.38
C ARG A 122 -12.19 -16.73 -12.10
N ARG A 123 -11.52 -17.28 -11.08
CA ARG A 123 -10.13 -16.93 -10.76
C ARG A 123 -9.21 -17.18 -11.94
N ARG A 124 -9.35 -18.30 -12.65
CA ARG A 124 -8.53 -18.63 -13.82
C ARG A 124 -8.75 -17.65 -14.98
N TRP A 125 -9.98 -17.19 -15.22
CA TRP A 125 -10.22 -16.15 -16.23
C TRP A 125 -9.52 -14.84 -15.83
N TRP A 126 -9.69 -14.40 -14.58
CA TRP A 126 -9.12 -13.14 -14.08
C TRP A 126 -7.60 -13.15 -13.92
N CYS A 127 -7.07 -14.21 -13.31
CA CYS A 127 -5.65 -14.45 -13.08
C CYS A 127 -5.01 -15.23 -14.23
N SER A 128 -5.65 -15.34 -15.40
CA SER A 128 -4.92 -15.82 -16.56
C SER A 128 -3.77 -14.85 -16.78
N GLU A 129 -2.54 -15.33 -16.65
CA GLU A 129 -1.33 -14.50 -16.81
C GLU A 129 -1.31 -13.79 -18.17
N LEU A 130 -2.05 -14.35 -19.12
CA LEU A 130 -2.32 -13.74 -20.41
C LEU A 130 -3.22 -12.51 -20.27
N TRP A 131 -4.44 -12.54 -19.73
CA TRP A 131 -5.35 -11.39 -19.91
C TRP A 131 -4.85 -10.06 -19.32
N MET A 132 -4.36 -10.04 -18.08
CA MET A 132 -3.83 -8.81 -17.44
C MET A 132 -2.53 -8.35 -18.11
N SER A 133 -1.57 -9.26 -18.32
CA SER A 133 -0.28 -8.91 -18.93
C SER A 133 -0.40 -8.59 -20.42
N TYR A 134 -1.40 -9.14 -21.12
CA TYR A 134 -1.64 -8.94 -22.55
C TYR A 134 -2.44 -7.66 -22.79
N TRP A 135 -3.42 -7.32 -21.93
CA TRP A 135 -4.10 -6.03 -21.99
C TRP A 135 -3.17 -4.86 -21.64
N ALA A 136 -2.34 -5.01 -20.60
CA ALA A 136 -1.32 -4.03 -20.25
C ALA A 136 -0.25 -3.88 -21.36
N ARG A 137 0.20 -4.98 -21.99
CA ARG A 137 1.17 -4.93 -23.09
C ARG A 137 0.59 -4.37 -24.39
N LEU A 138 -0.63 -4.76 -24.78
CA LEU A 138 -1.24 -4.29 -26.03
C LEU A 138 -1.76 -2.85 -25.92
N GLY A 139 -2.29 -2.45 -24.77
CA GLY A 139 -2.82 -1.10 -24.54
C GLY A 139 -1.73 -0.06 -24.27
N TYR A 140 -0.68 -0.43 -23.53
CA TYR A 140 0.33 0.52 -23.03
C TYR A 140 1.75 0.27 -23.57
N LYS A 141 1.97 -0.71 -24.46
CA LYS A 141 3.29 -1.03 -25.06
C LYS A 141 4.42 -1.16 -24.02
N LEU A 142 4.13 -1.87 -22.93
CA LEU A 142 5.09 -2.09 -21.85
C LEU A 142 6.31 -2.91 -22.32
N SER A 143 7.50 -2.53 -21.87
CA SER A 143 8.78 -3.19 -22.18
C SER A 143 8.83 -4.63 -21.65
N GLU A 144 9.67 -5.48 -22.26
CA GLU A 144 9.89 -6.88 -21.82
C GLU A 144 10.50 -6.98 -20.40
N ASN A 145 11.13 -5.91 -19.92
CA ASN A 145 11.74 -5.85 -18.59
C ASN A 145 10.75 -5.49 -17.46
N VAL A 146 9.44 -5.51 -17.72
CA VAL A 146 8.43 -5.21 -16.70
C VAL A 146 8.22 -6.40 -15.76
N LEU A 147 8.52 -6.19 -14.48
CA LEU A 147 8.26 -7.16 -13.41
C LEU A 147 6.76 -7.21 -13.10
N SER A 148 6.19 -8.42 -13.12
CA SER A 148 4.77 -8.66 -12.82
C SER A 148 4.64 -9.47 -11.53
N TYR A 149 3.84 -8.97 -10.58
CA TYR A 149 3.60 -9.63 -9.29
C TYR A 149 2.13 -10.04 -9.16
N ASN A 150 1.88 -11.26 -8.67
CA ASN A 150 0.51 -11.76 -8.45
C ASN A 150 0.11 -11.60 -6.97
N LEU A 151 -0.89 -10.74 -6.71
CA LEU A 151 -1.44 -10.49 -5.38
C LEU A 151 -2.75 -11.24 -5.12
N SER A 152 -3.02 -12.31 -5.86
CA SER A 152 -4.19 -13.17 -5.65
C SER A 152 -4.21 -13.72 -4.21
N GLY A 153 -5.39 -13.69 -3.58
CA GLY A 153 -5.60 -14.21 -2.23
C GLY A 153 -5.47 -13.18 -1.11
N MET A 154 -5.03 -11.95 -1.40
CA MET A 154 -4.91 -10.88 -0.40
C MET A 154 -6.28 -10.24 -0.03
N GLY A 155 -7.29 -10.40 -0.88
CA GLY A 155 -8.63 -9.86 -0.63
C GLY A 155 -8.65 -8.32 -0.67
N CYS A 156 -9.37 -7.71 0.26
CA CYS A 156 -9.63 -6.25 0.27
C CYS A 156 -8.37 -5.40 0.47
N SER A 157 -7.28 -5.96 1.02
CA SER A 157 -6.01 -5.26 1.23
C SER A 157 -5.12 -5.22 -0.01
N ALA A 158 -5.45 -5.98 -1.06
CA ALA A 158 -4.63 -6.11 -2.26
C ALA A 158 -4.22 -4.76 -2.87
N GLY A 159 -5.13 -3.78 -2.90
CA GLY A 159 -4.85 -2.45 -3.44
C GLY A 159 -3.85 -1.63 -2.62
N LEU A 160 -3.93 -1.67 -1.29
CA LEU A 160 -2.96 -1.00 -0.43
C LEU A 160 -1.60 -1.72 -0.46
N LEU A 161 -1.62 -3.06 -0.51
CA LEU A 161 -0.41 -3.86 -0.67
C LEU A 161 0.29 -3.57 -2.01
N SER A 162 -0.45 -3.42 -3.11
CA SER A 162 0.15 -3.06 -4.40
C SER A 162 0.86 -1.70 -4.38
N ILE A 163 0.27 -0.71 -3.70
CA ILE A 163 0.89 0.61 -3.53
C ILE A 163 2.13 0.52 -2.64
N GLY A 164 2.04 -0.24 -1.54
CA GLY A 164 3.17 -0.49 -0.64
C GLY A 164 4.35 -1.17 -1.35
N LEU A 165 4.07 -2.17 -2.18
CA LEU A 165 5.09 -2.83 -3.00
C LEU A 165 5.70 -1.87 -4.03
N ALA A 166 4.88 -1.10 -4.74
CA ALA A 166 5.38 -0.10 -5.69
C ALA A 166 6.33 0.91 -5.01
N LYS A 167 6.03 1.30 -3.76
CA LYS A 167 6.90 2.16 -2.97
C LYS A 167 8.24 1.53 -2.60
N THR A 168 8.25 0.23 -2.30
CA THR A 168 9.48 -0.50 -1.98
C THR A 168 10.37 -0.68 -3.20
N PHE A 169 9.81 -0.95 -4.39
CA PHE A 169 10.57 -1.14 -5.63
C PHE A 169 11.02 0.15 -6.31
N SER A 170 10.45 1.30 -5.92
CA SER A 170 10.89 2.61 -6.41
C SER A 170 12.05 3.21 -5.59
N ARG A 171 12.56 2.49 -4.59
CA ARG A 171 13.79 2.80 -3.84
C ARG A 171 14.95 2.01 -4.42
#